data_AF-W0LD11-F1
#
_entry.id   AF-W0LD11-F1
#
_cell.length_a   1.000
_cell.length_b   1.000
_cell.length_c   1.000
_cell.angle_alpha   90.00
_cell.angle_beta   90.00
_cell.angle_gamma   90.00
#
_symmetry.space_group_name_H-M   'P 1'
#
loop_
_entity.id
_entity.type
_entity.pdbx_description
1 polymer ?
#
loop_
_entity_poly.entity_id
_entity_poly.type
_entity_poly.pdbx_seq_one_letter_code
_entity_poly.pdbx_strand_id
1 'polypeptide(L)'
;MINRRFHHIAGLLLCMALLLPGMAAAQGAPGLTLQSTRVIYPASASGGITFNVTNNTDTPYLMQSRVRDWGSNIESQVDSPAPFVALPPLQRVAPGEKLTLRIRLMNSYLRQDREAVFTLAIKAIPAQPEAPQANKAAGGNDALVLATQNQLKLFYRPAGLPTYGADKVAQQLRFQLQGDRLRVDNPTPFWATFGALTVGGQAVETPAMVPPLGQQTYSLAAKTTAGELAWQLVNDQGSLTPRQTRML
;
A
#
# COMPACT_ATOMS: atom_id res chain seq x y z
N MET A 1 -6.83 -53.95 65.81
CA MET A 1 -7.22 -52.52 65.64
C MET A 1 -6.66 -52.04 64.31
N ILE A 2 -7.54 -51.50 63.46
CA ILE A 2 -7.29 -50.59 62.33
C ILE A 2 -6.32 -51.10 61.24
N ASN A 3 -6.86 -51.52 60.09
CA ASN A 3 -6.54 -50.83 58.85
C ASN A 3 -7.64 -51.03 57.79
N ARG A 4 -8.33 -49.93 57.50
CA ARG A 4 -9.42 -49.81 56.55
C ARG A 4 -8.92 -48.88 55.44
N ARG A 5 -9.20 -49.24 54.19
CA ARG A 5 -9.35 -48.34 53.02
C ARG A 5 -8.07 -47.79 52.37
N PHE A 6 -7.58 -48.51 51.36
CA PHE A 6 -6.82 -47.93 50.25
C PHE A 6 -7.18 -48.66 48.94
N HIS A 7 -8.40 -48.46 48.43
CA HIS A 7 -8.82 -49.03 47.13
C HIS A 7 -9.75 -48.09 46.31
N HIS A 8 -9.65 -46.77 46.49
CA HIS A 8 -10.52 -45.82 45.76
C HIS A 8 -9.82 -44.68 45.01
N ILE A 9 -8.51 -44.79 44.71
CA ILE A 9 -7.78 -43.72 43.98
C ILE A 9 -7.29 -44.18 42.58
N ALA A 10 -7.72 -45.35 42.09
CA ALA A 10 -7.29 -45.88 40.80
C ALA A 10 -8.24 -45.60 39.61
N GLY A 11 -9.28 -44.78 39.80
CA GLY A 11 -10.39 -44.66 38.83
C GLY A 11 -10.63 -43.26 38.24
N LEU A 12 -9.73 -42.29 38.42
CA LEU A 12 -9.97 -40.89 38.01
C LEU A 12 -8.81 -40.28 37.22
N LEU A 13 -8.15 -41.06 36.36
CA LEU A 13 -7.06 -40.59 35.49
C LEU A 13 -7.26 -41.00 34.02
N LEU A 14 -8.51 -41.13 33.55
CA LEU A 14 -8.82 -41.56 32.17
C LEU A 14 -9.83 -40.68 31.42
N CYS A 15 -10.10 -39.44 31.84
CA CYS A 15 -11.04 -38.54 31.13
C CYS A 15 -10.49 -37.14 30.82
N MET A 16 -9.17 -36.91 30.89
CA MET A 16 -8.57 -35.58 30.67
C MET A 16 -7.69 -35.53 29.42
N ALA A 17 -8.10 -36.16 28.32
CA ALA A 17 -7.32 -36.24 27.08
C ALA A 17 -7.98 -35.64 25.83
N LEU A 18 -9.18 -35.04 25.92
CA LEU A 18 -9.89 -34.54 24.74
C LEU A 18 -10.61 -33.24 25.07
N LEU A 19 -9.87 -32.13 25.04
CA LEU A 19 -10.39 -30.76 24.81
C LEU A 19 -9.17 -29.83 24.68
N LEU A 20 -8.30 -30.10 23.70
CA LEU A 20 -7.47 -29.04 23.14
C LEU A 20 -8.38 -28.27 22.18
N PRO A 21 -8.84 -27.05 22.49
CA PRO A 21 -9.45 -26.21 21.47
C PRO A 21 -8.40 -26.01 20.40
N GLY A 22 -8.66 -26.57 19.22
CA GLY A 22 -7.81 -26.38 18.05
C GLY A 22 -7.61 -24.88 17.87
N MET A 23 -6.39 -24.42 18.13
CA MET A 23 -5.98 -23.10 17.69
C MET A 23 -6.01 -23.17 16.17
N ALA A 24 -7.15 -22.82 15.58
CA ALA A 24 -7.22 -22.45 14.18
C ALA A 24 -6.25 -21.27 14.06
N ALA A 25 -5.02 -21.56 13.64
CA ALA A 25 -4.11 -20.53 13.19
C ALA A 25 -4.91 -19.70 12.20
N ALA A 26 -5.07 -18.41 12.48
CA ALA A 26 -5.68 -17.48 11.54
C ALA A 26 -4.82 -17.54 10.28
N GLN A 27 -5.23 -18.36 9.31
CA GLN A 27 -4.60 -18.39 8.01
C GLN A 27 -4.85 -17.00 7.44
N GLY A 28 -3.78 -16.22 7.28
CA GLY A 28 -3.85 -14.89 6.71
C GLY A 28 -4.60 -14.94 5.38
N ALA A 29 -5.26 -13.83 5.02
CA ALA A 29 -5.99 -13.77 3.76
C ALA A 29 -5.10 -14.23 2.59
N PRO A 30 -5.57 -15.16 1.74
CA PRO A 30 -4.79 -15.67 0.64
C PRO A 30 -4.45 -14.53 -0.33
N GLY A 31 -3.19 -14.44 -0.76
CA GLY A 31 -2.76 -13.40 -1.69
C GLY A 31 -1.35 -12.88 -1.45
N LEU A 32 -1.01 -11.77 -2.11
CA LEU A 32 0.24 -11.06 -1.87
C LEU A 32 0.01 -9.98 -0.82
N THR A 33 0.76 -10.02 0.27
CA THR A 33 0.69 -9.01 1.33
C THR A 33 1.85 -8.04 1.19
N LEU A 34 1.53 -6.77 1.01
CA LEU A 34 2.49 -5.67 0.98
C LEU A 34 2.69 -5.12 2.39
N GLN A 35 3.92 -4.74 2.76
CA GLN A 35 4.24 -4.16 4.07
C GLN A 35 3.38 -2.93 4.41
N SER A 36 3.07 -2.11 3.40
CA SER A 36 2.23 -0.93 3.52
C SER A 36 1.71 -0.51 2.14
N THR A 37 0.74 0.41 2.10
CA THR A 37 0.16 0.96 0.85
C THR A 37 0.95 2.12 0.26
N ARG A 38 2.03 2.52 0.93
CA ARG A 38 2.95 3.61 0.54
C ARG A 38 4.29 3.43 1.22
N VAL A 39 5.32 4.00 0.63
CA VAL A 39 6.70 3.91 1.10
C VAL A 39 7.23 5.32 1.36
N ILE A 40 7.80 5.54 2.55
CA ILE A 40 8.45 6.80 2.91
C ILE A 40 9.96 6.57 2.91
N TYR A 41 10.67 7.31 2.07
CA TYR A 41 12.12 7.34 2.01
C TYR A 41 12.63 8.64 2.64
N PRO A 42 13.09 8.62 3.90
CA PRO A 42 13.72 9.79 4.50
C PRO A 42 15.11 10.01 3.91
N ALA A 43 15.50 11.26 3.65
CA ALA A 43 16.82 11.59 3.11
C ALA A 43 17.99 11.16 4.01
N SER A 44 17.74 10.99 5.31
CA SER A 44 18.72 10.45 6.26
C SER A 44 19.04 8.96 6.06
N ALA A 45 18.22 8.21 5.30
CA ALA A 45 18.47 6.81 4.99
C ALA A 45 19.50 6.62 3.86
N SER A 46 20.76 6.99 4.12
CA SER A 46 21.87 6.90 3.15
C SER A 46 22.12 5.46 2.65
N GLY A 47 21.86 4.46 3.50
CA GLY A 47 21.95 3.04 3.12
C GLY A 47 20.77 2.53 2.28
N GLY A 48 19.69 3.31 2.16
CA GLY A 48 18.40 2.86 1.65
C GLY A 48 17.47 2.33 2.73
N ILE A 49 16.26 1.96 2.32
CA ILE A 49 15.20 1.40 3.16
C ILE A 49 14.81 0.01 2.65
N THR A 50 14.08 -0.73 3.48
CA THR A 50 13.50 -2.02 3.07
C THR A 50 11.99 -1.96 2.90
N PHE A 51 11.47 -2.76 1.99
CA PHE A 51 10.04 -2.97 1.79
C PHE A 51 9.76 -4.44 1.54
N ASN A 52 8.86 -5.03 2.33
CA ASN A 52 8.57 -6.46 2.26
C ASN A 52 7.29 -6.76 1.47
N VAL A 53 7.33 -7.86 0.72
CA VAL A 53 6.17 -8.50 0.09
C VAL A 53 6.16 -9.96 0.50
N THR A 54 5.05 -10.44 1.05
CA THR A 54 4.89 -11.85 1.43
C THR A 54 3.94 -12.55 0.46
N ASN A 55 4.31 -13.73 0.00
CA ASN A 55 3.46 -14.60 -0.80
C ASN A 55 2.66 -15.54 0.11
N ASN A 56 1.43 -15.16 0.46
CA ASN A 56 0.51 -16.00 1.24
C ASN A 56 -0.40 -16.84 0.32
N THR A 57 0.09 -17.22 -0.86
CA THR A 57 -0.62 -18.13 -1.78
C THR A 57 0.12 -19.45 -1.88
N ASP A 58 -0.54 -20.46 -2.45
CA ASP A 58 0.06 -21.76 -2.74
C ASP A 58 0.79 -21.80 -4.09
N THR A 59 0.90 -20.66 -4.78
CA THR A 59 1.54 -20.55 -6.10
C THR A 59 2.85 -19.77 -6.00
N PRO A 60 3.98 -20.26 -6.55
CA PRO A 60 5.19 -19.46 -6.63
C PRO A 60 5.02 -18.33 -7.66
N TYR A 61 5.59 -17.17 -7.35
CA TYR A 61 5.59 -16.00 -8.23
C TYR A 61 7.00 -15.61 -8.65
N LEU A 62 7.16 -15.19 -9.90
CA LEU A 62 8.29 -14.37 -10.31
C LEU A 62 7.90 -12.91 -10.08
N MET A 63 8.54 -12.26 -9.12
CA MET A 63 8.26 -10.87 -8.76
C MET A 63 9.31 -9.93 -9.36
N GLN A 64 8.85 -8.96 -10.14
CA GLN A 64 9.66 -7.87 -10.67
C GLN A 64 9.43 -6.60 -9.85
N SER A 65 10.50 -5.91 -9.48
CA SER A 65 10.44 -4.63 -8.76
C SER A 65 11.16 -3.54 -9.53
N ARG A 66 10.57 -2.35 -9.56
CA ARG A 66 11.16 -1.15 -10.18
C ARG A 66 10.62 0.12 -9.56
N VAL A 67 11.41 1.19 -9.58
CA VAL A 67 10.94 2.53 -9.24
C VAL A 67 10.86 3.36 -10.52
N ARG A 68 9.77 4.10 -10.68
CA ARG A 68 9.51 4.98 -11.84
C ARG A 68 8.97 6.32 -11.37
N ASP A 69 8.95 7.30 -12.25
CA ASP A 69 8.30 8.58 -11.96
C ASP A 69 6.81 8.40 -11.68
N TRP A 70 6.30 9.26 -10.80
CA TRP A 70 4.88 9.32 -10.49
C TRP A 70 4.07 9.74 -11.73
N GLY A 71 2.90 9.12 -11.92
CA GLY A 71 2.04 9.40 -13.07
C GLY A 71 2.51 8.78 -14.39
N SER A 72 3.62 8.03 -14.41
CA SER A 72 4.02 7.24 -15.57
C SER A 72 2.99 6.13 -15.87
N ASN A 73 2.59 6.00 -17.15
CA ASN A 73 1.61 4.99 -17.57
C ASN A 73 2.14 3.57 -17.23
N ILE A 74 1.23 2.71 -16.78
CA ILE A 74 1.46 1.28 -16.52
C ILE A 74 2.05 0.60 -17.77
N GLU A 75 1.55 0.98 -18.95
CA GLU A 75 1.90 0.41 -20.26
C GLU A 75 3.14 1.02 -20.90
N SER A 76 3.61 2.17 -20.42
CA SER A 76 4.84 2.77 -20.93
C SER A 76 6.01 1.82 -20.68
N GLN A 77 6.51 1.22 -21.76
CA GLN A 77 7.76 0.45 -21.79
C GLN A 77 9.00 1.35 -21.71
N VAL A 78 8.81 2.67 -21.89
CA VAL A 78 9.85 3.65 -21.65
C VAL A 78 10.08 3.74 -20.15
N ASP A 79 11.25 3.31 -19.70
CA ASP A 79 11.70 3.52 -18.34
C ASP A 79 11.83 5.03 -18.11
N SER A 80 10.88 5.60 -17.37
CA SER A 80 11.02 6.97 -16.88
C SER A 80 12.10 6.97 -15.80
N PRO A 81 13.17 7.77 -15.95
CA PRO A 81 14.32 7.71 -15.07
C PRO A 81 13.99 8.27 -13.68
N ALA A 82 13.59 7.39 -12.75
CA ALA A 82 13.56 7.71 -11.34
C ALA A 82 14.98 7.59 -10.74
N PRO A 83 15.40 8.46 -9.80
CA PRO A 83 16.72 8.39 -9.18
C PRO A 83 16.83 7.26 -8.14
N PHE A 84 15.93 6.28 -8.19
CA PHE A 84 15.84 5.18 -7.23
C PHE A 84 15.98 3.83 -7.91
N VAL A 85 16.57 2.89 -7.19
CA VAL A 85 16.59 1.47 -7.56
C VAL A 85 15.91 0.63 -6.48
N ALA A 86 15.19 -0.41 -6.89
CA ALA A 86 14.66 -1.45 -6.01
C ALA A 86 15.40 -2.76 -6.30
N LEU A 87 15.96 -3.37 -5.26
CA LEU A 87 16.78 -4.57 -5.36
C LEU A 87 16.22 -5.69 -4.47
N PRO A 88 16.16 -6.95 -4.93
CA PRO A 88 16.48 -7.37 -6.29
C PRO A 88 15.40 -6.94 -7.30
N PRO A 89 15.77 -6.64 -8.55
CA PRO A 89 14.82 -6.21 -9.58
C PRO A 89 13.92 -7.36 -10.06
N LEU A 90 14.34 -8.62 -9.88
CA LEU A 90 13.60 -9.81 -10.24
C LEU A 90 13.95 -10.96 -9.30
N GLN A 91 12.97 -11.61 -8.69
CA GLN A 91 13.19 -12.76 -7.80
C GLN A 91 12.00 -13.71 -7.84
N ARG A 92 12.27 -15.02 -7.82
CA ARG A 92 11.25 -16.05 -7.58
C ARG A 92 10.96 -16.11 -6.07
N VAL A 93 9.68 -16.13 -5.72
CA VAL A 93 9.17 -16.16 -4.34
C VAL A 93 8.22 -17.35 -4.22
N ALA A 94 8.60 -18.33 -3.40
CA ALA A 94 7.80 -19.52 -3.19
C ALA A 94 6.57 -19.25 -2.27
N PRO A 95 5.63 -20.19 -2.17
CA PRO A 95 4.57 -20.14 -1.17
C PRO A 95 5.12 -19.92 0.26
N GLY A 96 4.53 -18.99 1.01
CA GLY A 96 4.95 -18.64 2.36
C GLY A 96 6.24 -17.80 2.44
N GLU A 97 6.94 -17.57 1.34
CA GLU A 97 8.17 -16.78 1.33
C GLU A 97 7.90 -15.27 1.29
N LYS A 98 8.92 -14.53 1.70
CA LYS A 98 8.95 -13.08 1.72
C LYS A 98 10.07 -12.56 0.82
N LEU A 99 9.71 -11.65 -0.07
CA LEU A 99 10.62 -10.80 -0.81
C LEU A 99 10.92 -9.53 0.00
N THR A 100 12.19 -9.35 0.38
CA THR A 100 12.67 -8.12 1.01
C THR A 100 13.34 -7.25 -0.05
N LEU A 101 12.67 -6.18 -0.48
CA LEU A 101 13.24 -5.20 -1.40
C LEU A 101 14.11 -4.21 -0.63
N ARG A 102 15.30 -3.91 -1.12
CA ARG A 102 16.11 -2.76 -0.72
C ARG A 102 15.94 -1.65 -1.74
N ILE A 103 15.40 -0.51 -1.30
CA ILE A 103 15.20 0.68 -2.12
C ILE A 103 16.31 1.67 -1.79
N ARG A 104 17.01 2.16 -2.81
CA ARG A 104 18.13 3.11 -2.66
C ARG A 104 17.97 4.29 -3.61
N LEU A 105 18.23 5.49 -3.09
CA LEU A 105 18.45 6.68 -3.91
C LEU A 105 19.87 6.60 -4.52
N MET A 106 19.97 6.71 -5.83
CA MET A 106 21.24 6.67 -6.58
C MET A 106 21.83 8.08 -6.76
N ASN A 107 20.99 9.06 -7.09
CA ASN A 107 21.40 10.44 -7.38
C ASN A 107 20.62 11.43 -6.50
N SER A 108 21.25 12.49 -6.02
CA SER A 108 20.68 13.41 -5.02
C SER A 108 20.15 14.74 -5.57
N TYR A 109 19.87 14.85 -6.88
CA TYR A 109 19.36 16.09 -7.50
C TYR A 109 17.91 16.46 -7.13
N LEU A 110 17.35 15.81 -6.11
CA LEU A 110 16.00 16.09 -5.65
C LEU A 110 15.96 17.40 -4.86
N ARG A 111 14.85 18.11 -5.03
CA ARG A 111 14.56 19.32 -4.26
C ARG A 111 14.59 19.02 -2.77
N GLN A 112 15.22 19.90 -2.00
CA GLN A 112 15.36 19.76 -0.55
C GLN A 112 14.31 20.56 0.22
N ASP A 113 13.56 21.45 -0.45
CA ASP A 113 12.55 22.32 0.15
C ASP A 113 11.15 21.66 0.26
N ARG A 114 10.95 20.48 -0.32
CA ARG A 114 9.65 19.79 -0.37
C ARG A 114 9.79 18.30 -0.71
N GLU A 115 8.76 17.53 -0.41
CA GLU A 115 8.68 16.13 -0.82
C GLU A 115 8.65 15.94 -2.35
N ALA A 116 9.23 14.84 -2.80
CA ALA A 116 9.04 14.30 -4.15
C ALA A 116 8.28 12.97 -4.08
N VAL A 117 7.55 12.61 -5.13
CA VAL A 117 6.80 11.35 -5.21
C VAL A 117 7.21 10.57 -6.46
N PHE A 118 7.34 9.26 -6.28
CA PHE A 118 7.65 8.27 -7.28
C PHE A 118 6.69 7.08 -7.14
N THR A 119 6.81 6.10 -8.02
CA THR A 119 6.03 4.86 -7.98
C THR A 119 6.97 3.67 -7.79
N LEU A 120 6.81 2.93 -6.70
CA LEU A 120 7.33 1.57 -6.56
C LEU A 120 6.34 0.61 -7.22
N ALA A 121 6.72 0.05 -8.37
CA ALA A 121 5.93 -0.93 -9.08
C ALA A 121 6.42 -2.35 -8.77
N ILE A 122 5.49 -3.22 -8.35
CA ILE A 122 5.75 -4.62 -8.02
C ILE A 122 4.83 -5.47 -8.87
N LYS A 123 5.41 -6.14 -9.88
CA LYS A 123 4.68 -7.04 -10.78
C LYS A 123 4.90 -8.48 -10.33
N ALA A 124 3.82 -9.20 -10.06
CA ALA A 124 3.85 -10.60 -9.69
C ALA A 124 3.32 -11.43 -10.86
N ILE A 125 4.19 -12.28 -11.39
CA ILE A 125 3.89 -13.18 -12.50
C ILE A 125 3.77 -14.58 -11.92
N PRO A 126 2.58 -15.19 -11.88
CA PRO A 126 2.43 -16.54 -11.32
C PRO A 126 3.16 -17.55 -12.20
N ALA A 127 3.74 -18.58 -11.58
CA ALA A 127 4.23 -19.72 -12.33
C ALA A 127 3.07 -20.43 -13.04
N GLN A 128 3.28 -20.82 -14.30
CA GLN A 128 2.31 -21.67 -14.98
C GLN A 128 2.43 -23.10 -14.44
N PRO A 129 1.33 -23.78 -14.13
CA PRO A 129 1.38 -25.21 -13.89
C PRO A 129 1.93 -25.91 -15.14
N GLU A 130 2.86 -26.84 -14.96
CA GLU A 130 3.25 -27.72 -16.06
C GLU A 130 2.02 -28.51 -16.49
N ALA A 131 1.55 -28.31 -17.72
CA ALA A 131 0.50 -29.15 -18.28
C ALA A 131 1.02 -30.60 -18.30
N PRO A 132 0.29 -31.59 -17.76
CA PRO A 132 0.64 -32.99 -17.91
C PRO A 132 0.87 -33.27 -19.40
N GLN A 133 2.03 -33.86 -19.74
CA GLN A 133 2.43 -34.15 -21.12
C GLN A 133 1.36 -34.91 -21.93
N ALA A 134 0.43 -35.59 -21.26
CA ALA A 134 -0.70 -36.31 -21.85
C ALA A 134 -1.72 -35.42 -22.61
N ASN A 135 -1.82 -34.11 -22.33
CA ASN A 135 -2.85 -33.24 -22.94
C ASN A 135 -2.34 -32.30 -24.04
N LYS A 136 -1.07 -32.42 -24.48
CA LYS A 136 -0.54 -31.59 -25.58
C LYS A 136 -1.09 -31.97 -26.97
N ALA A 137 -1.71 -33.15 -27.10
CA ALA A 137 -2.22 -33.66 -28.38
C ALA A 137 -3.66 -33.22 -28.73
N ALA A 138 -4.39 -32.59 -27.81
CA ALA A 138 -5.80 -32.23 -28.00
C ALA A 138 -6.05 -30.73 -27.81
N GLY A 139 -5.41 -29.89 -28.63
CA GLY A 139 -5.91 -28.57 -29.06
C GLY A 139 -6.49 -27.57 -28.03
N GLY A 140 -6.24 -27.69 -26.73
CA GLY A 140 -6.89 -26.85 -25.71
C GLY A 140 -6.00 -26.58 -24.52
N ASN A 141 -5.06 -25.65 -24.67
CA ASN A 141 -4.23 -25.14 -23.57
C ASN A 141 -4.31 -23.60 -23.51
N ASP A 142 -5.50 -23.03 -23.60
CA ASP A 142 -5.71 -21.58 -23.40
C ASP A 142 -5.68 -21.26 -21.89
N ALA A 143 -4.50 -21.36 -21.30
CA ALA A 143 -4.27 -20.96 -19.92
C ALA A 143 -4.17 -19.43 -19.85
N LEU A 144 -5.24 -18.78 -19.36
CA LEU A 144 -5.21 -17.35 -19.04
C LEU A 144 -4.32 -17.12 -17.81
N VAL A 145 -3.21 -16.41 -18.01
CA VAL A 145 -2.30 -16.02 -16.92
C VAL A 145 -2.55 -14.57 -16.52
N LEU A 146 -3.08 -14.37 -15.32
CA LEU A 146 -3.27 -13.04 -14.76
C LEU A 146 -2.05 -12.62 -13.93
N ALA A 147 -1.19 -11.78 -14.50
CA ALA A 147 -0.15 -11.10 -13.74
C ALA A 147 -0.74 -9.87 -13.05
N THR A 148 -0.43 -9.68 -11.78
CA THR A 148 -0.87 -8.50 -11.02
C THR A 148 0.28 -7.50 -10.91
N GLN A 149 -0.01 -6.20 -11.03
CA GLN A 149 0.98 -5.15 -10.82
C GLN A 149 0.47 -4.14 -9.80
N ASN A 150 1.12 -4.11 -8.63
CA ASN A 150 0.85 -3.12 -7.60
C ASN A 150 1.70 -1.87 -7.84
N GLN A 151 1.08 -0.70 -7.71
CA GLN A 151 1.76 0.60 -7.80
C GLN A 151 1.62 1.36 -6.48
N LEU A 152 2.74 1.47 -5.77
CA LEU A 152 2.81 2.10 -4.46
C LEU A 152 3.44 3.48 -4.60
N LYS A 153 2.88 4.48 -3.90
CA LYS A 153 3.51 5.79 -3.79
C LYS A 153 4.81 5.66 -2.98
N LEU A 154 5.91 6.14 -3.54
CA LEU A 154 7.20 6.26 -2.87
C LEU A 154 7.48 7.75 -2.67
N PHE A 155 7.37 8.22 -1.43
CA PHE A 155 7.65 9.61 -1.08
C PHE A 155 9.11 9.75 -0.64
N TYR A 156 9.87 10.61 -1.33
CA TYR A 156 11.15 11.09 -0.83
C TYR A 156 10.91 12.30 0.07
N ARG A 157 11.39 12.21 1.32
CA ARG A 157 11.27 13.26 2.32
C ARG A 157 12.65 13.84 2.66
N PRO A 158 12.98 15.06 2.17
CA PRO A 158 14.21 15.77 2.53
C PRO A 158 14.42 15.91 4.03
N ALA A 159 15.68 16.03 4.43
CA ALA A 159 16.02 16.47 5.77
C ALA A 159 15.74 17.98 5.91
N GLY A 160 15.35 18.43 7.10
CA GLY A 160 15.12 19.85 7.37
C GLY A 160 13.71 20.36 7.06
N LEU A 161 12.81 19.52 6.53
CA LEU A 161 11.38 19.85 6.51
C LEU A 161 10.82 19.96 7.95
N PRO A 162 9.75 20.75 8.16
CA PRO A 162 9.04 20.76 9.44
C PRO A 162 8.59 19.36 9.86
N THR A 163 8.28 19.15 11.14
CA THR A 163 7.76 17.85 11.60
C THR A 163 6.48 17.50 10.84
N TYR A 164 6.52 16.37 10.12
CA TYR A 164 5.37 15.88 9.38
C TYR A 164 4.21 15.53 10.31
N GLY A 165 2.99 15.85 9.88
CA GLY A 165 1.76 15.40 10.49
C GLY A 165 0.61 15.56 9.51
N ALA A 166 0.00 14.44 9.10
CA ALA A 166 -1.07 14.44 8.10
C ALA A 166 -2.27 15.31 8.54
N ASP A 167 -2.60 15.32 9.83
CA ASP A 167 -3.67 16.16 10.38
C ASP A 167 -3.35 17.66 10.23
N LYS A 168 -2.09 18.05 10.50
CA LYS A 168 -1.61 19.43 10.32
C LYS A 168 -1.63 19.84 8.85
N VAL A 169 -1.30 18.92 7.94
CA VAL A 169 -1.40 19.16 6.50
C VAL A 169 -2.87 19.35 6.11
N ALA A 170 -3.75 18.46 6.57
CA ALA A 170 -5.19 18.52 6.29
C ALA A 170 -5.81 19.86 6.72
N GLN A 171 -5.44 20.38 7.88
CA GLN A 171 -5.92 21.67 8.42
C GLN A 171 -5.40 22.89 7.64
N GLN A 172 -4.23 22.79 7.01
CA GLN A 172 -3.60 23.90 6.29
C GLN A 172 -4.03 24.00 4.82
N LEU A 173 -4.70 22.98 4.28
CA LEU A 173 -5.25 23.02 2.94
C LEU A 173 -6.25 24.16 2.79
N ARG A 174 -6.17 24.87 1.67
CA ARG A 174 -7.09 25.96 1.34
C ARG A 174 -7.93 25.54 0.14
N PHE A 175 -9.21 25.82 0.21
CA PHE A 175 -10.17 25.42 -0.81
C PHE A 175 -10.87 26.64 -1.38
N GLN A 176 -11.04 26.66 -2.69
CA GLN A 176 -11.73 27.70 -3.43
C GLN A 176 -12.65 27.06 -4.47
N LEU A 177 -13.92 27.44 -4.46
CA LEU A 177 -14.86 27.04 -5.48
C LEU A 177 -14.73 27.95 -6.70
N GLN A 178 -14.63 27.35 -7.89
CA GLN A 178 -14.49 28.04 -9.16
C GLN A 178 -15.52 27.49 -10.15
N GLY A 179 -16.77 27.92 -10.03
CA GLY A 179 -17.87 27.43 -10.86
C GLY A 179 -18.17 25.95 -10.58
N ASP A 180 -17.85 25.08 -11.54
CA ASP A 180 -18.00 23.63 -11.47
C ASP A 180 -16.72 22.90 -11.02
N ARG A 181 -15.76 23.64 -10.45
CA ARG A 181 -14.46 23.10 -10.00
C ARG A 181 -14.15 23.48 -8.57
N LEU A 182 -13.45 22.60 -7.88
CA LEU A 182 -12.83 22.85 -6.58
C LEU A 182 -11.32 22.94 -6.75
N ARG A 183 -10.77 24.14 -6.53
CA ARG A 183 -9.33 24.35 -6.41
C ARG A 183 -8.90 24.10 -4.97
N VAL A 184 -7.82 23.35 -4.81
CA VAL A 184 -7.18 23.07 -3.52
C VAL A 184 -5.73 23.56 -3.57
N ASP A 185 -5.37 24.48 -2.69
CA ASP A 185 -4.00 24.95 -2.50
C ASP A 185 -3.39 24.27 -1.27
N ASN A 186 -2.17 23.74 -1.45
CA ASN A 186 -1.37 23.11 -0.42
C ASN A 186 -0.14 23.97 -0.11
N PRO A 187 -0.18 24.77 0.98
CA PRO A 187 0.96 25.61 1.37
C PRO A 187 2.05 24.84 2.12
N THR A 188 1.93 23.51 2.28
CA THR A 188 2.89 22.70 3.04
C THR A 188 3.95 22.08 2.13
N PRO A 189 5.12 21.68 2.65
CA PRO A 189 6.14 20.98 1.88
C PRO A 189 5.86 19.47 1.72
N PHE A 190 4.66 19.00 2.06
CA PHE A 190 4.25 17.59 2.01
C PHE A 190 3.18 17.35 0.95
N TRP A 191 3.17 16.17 0.37
CA TRP A 191 2.09 15.75 -0.52
C TRP A 191 0.82 15.45 0.26
N ALA A 192 -0.31 16.05 -0.13
CA ALA A 192 -1.59 15.77 0.50
C ALA A 192 -2.37 14.73 -0.31
N THR A 193 -2.47 13.48 0.15
CA THR A 193 -3.30 12.45 -0.49
C THR A 193 -4.70 12.44 0.12
N PHE A 194 -5.73 12.83 -0.62
CA PHE A 194 -7.12 12.63 -0.20
C PHE A 194 -7.47 11.14 -0.15
N GLY A 195 -8.03 10.70 0.98
CA GLY A 195 -8.73 9.42 1.11
C GLY A 195 -10.24 9.58 0.99
N ALA A 196 -10.76 10.77 1.31
CA ALA A 196 -12.13 11.18 1.03
C ALA A 196 -12.16 12.70 0.80
N LEU A 197 -12.96 13.15 -0.17
CA LEU A 197 -13.23 14.55 -0.46
C LEU A 197 -14.67 14.69 -0.96
N THR A 198 -15.48 15.47 -0.26
CA THR A 198 -16.87 15.72 -0.61
C THR A 198 -17.19 17.21 -0.59
N VAL A 199 -18.08 17.63 -1.48
CA VAL A 199 -18.59 19.00 -1.59
C VAL A 199 -20.12 18.92 -1.66
N GLY A 200 -20.81 19.52 -0.68
CA GLY A 200 -22.27 19.46 -0.60
C GLY A 200 -22.81 18.03 -0.48
N GLY A 201 -22.05 17.14 0.19
CA GLY A 201 -22.38 15.72 0.34
C GLY A 201 -22.08 14.84 -0.89
N GLN A 202 -21.69 15.43 -2.02
CA GLN A 202 -21.29 14.68 -3.22
C GLN A 202 -19.80 14.36 -3.19
N ALA A 203 -19.45 13.11 -3.50
CA ALA A 203 -18.07 12.71 -3.66
C ALA A 203 -17.48 13.37 -4.90
N VAL A 204 -16.29 13.94 -4.76
CA VAL A 204 -15.49 14.41 -5.89
C VAL A 204 -14.78 13.18 -6.47
N GLU A 205 -14.92 12.91 -7.77
CA GLU A 205 -14.19 11.82 -8.42
C GLU A 205 -12.68 11.97 -8.14
N THR A 206 -12.06 10.88 -7.69
CA THR A 206 -10.62 10.83 -7.38
C THR A 206 -9.93 9.96 -8.44
N PRO A 207 -8.74 10.35 -8.93
CA PRO A 207 -7.52 10.57 -8.14
C PRO A 207 -6.80 11.90 -8.48
N ALA A 208 -5.72 12.33 -7.84
CA ALA A 208 -5.09 12.02 -6.57
C ALA A 208 -4.17 13.21 -6.27
N MET A 209 -3.99 13.47 -4.98
CA MET A 209 -2.87 14.24 -4.44
C MET A 209 -2.78 15.73 -4.81
N VAL A 210 -2.51 16.56 -3.80
CA VAL A 210 -2.14 17.97 -4.01
C VAL A 210 -0.62 18.10 -3.81
N PRO A 211 0.12 18.64 -4.79
CA PRO A 211 1.58 18.77 -4.69
C PRO A 211 1.99 19.71 -3.56
N PRO A 212 3.18 19.50 -2.97
CA PRO A 212 3.76 20.43 -2.02
C PRO A 212 3.93 21.83 -2.60
N LEU A 213 3.57 22.85 -1.81
CA LEU A 213 3.71 24.26 -2.17
C LEU A 213 3.12 24.54 -3.56
N GLY A 214 1.94 23.97 -3.81
CA GLY A 214 1.29 23.93 -5.11
C GLY A 214 -0.22 23.79 -4.98
N GLN A 215 -0.89 23.54 -6.10
CA GLN A 215 -2.34 23.50 -6.18
C GLN A 215 -2.81 22.36 -7.09
N GLN A 216 -4.04 21.90 -6.87
CA GLN A 216 -4.74 20.97 -7.75
C GLN A 216 -6.20 21.39 -7.91
N THR A 217 -6.77 21.14 -9.09
CA THR A 217 -8.18 21.44 -9.36
C THR A 217 -8.95 20.17 -9.68
N TYR A 218 -10.12 20.01 -9.06
CA TYR A 218 -11.00 18.85 -9.25
C TYR A 218 -12.32 19.29 -9.86
N SER A 219 -12.81 18.53 -10.84
CA SER A 219 -14.15 18.74 -11.41
C SER A 219 -15.22 18.24 -10.44
N LEU A 220 -16.31 18.98 -10.31
CA LEU A 220 -17.46 18.62 -9.48
C LEU A 220 -18.56 18.02 -10.36
N ALA A 221 -19.20 16.95 -9.88
CA ALA A 221 -20.30 16.29 -10.60
C ALA A 221 -21.53 17.19 -10.77
N ALA A 222 -21.71 18.17 -9.88
CA ALA A 222 -22.77 19.17 -9.95
C ALA A 222 -22.17 20.57 -9.75
N LYS A 223 -22.83 21.58 -10.32
CA LYS A 223 -22.57 22.99 -10.00
C LYS A 223 -23.03 23.27 -8.57
N THR A 224 -22.17 22.94 -7.61
CA THR A 224 -22.42 23.21 -6.19
C THR A 224 -21.90 24.60 -5.88
N THR A 225 -22.78 25.58 -5.66
CA THR A 225 -22.41 26.96 -5.29
C THR A 225 -22.28 27.18 -3.79
N ALA A 226 -22.75 26.24 -2.97
CA ALA A 226 -22.70 26.28 -1.51
C ALA A 226 -22.80 24.86 -0.94
N GLY A 227 -22.26 24.63 0.25
CA GLY A 227 -22.42 23.36 0.97
C GLY A 227 -21.25 23.03 1.89
N GLU A 228 -21.40 21.96 2.68
CA GLU A 228 -20.31 21.43 3.50
C GLU A 228 -19.23 20.82 2.60
N LEU A 229 -18.01 21.33 2.72
CA LEU A 229 -16.80 20.68 2.28
C LEU A 229 -16.33 19.76 3.41
N ALA A 230 -16.12 18.48 3.12
CA ALA A 230 -15.53 17.54 4.07
C ALA A 230 -14.38 16.76 3.44
N TRP A 231 -13.31 16.54 4.20
CA TRP A 231 -12.15 15.82 3.69
C TRP A 231 -11.41 15.03 4.77
N GLN A 232 -10.72 13.98 4.31
CA GLN A 232 -9.76 13.19 5.06
C GLN A 232 -8.53 12.94 4.18
N LEU A 233 -7.35 13.07 4.77
CA LEU A 233 -6.11 12.68 4.11
C LEU A 233 -5.72 11.27 4.52
N VAL A 234 -4.87 10.63 3.72
CA VAL A 234 -4.23 9.37 4.09
C VAL A 234 -2.82 9.67 4.60
N ASN A 235 -2.52 9.23 5.82
CA ASN A 235 -1.23 9.44 6.49
C ASN A 235 -0.14 8.46 6.01
N ASP A 236 1.06 8.52 6.60
CA ASP A 236 2.21 7.68 6.22
C ASP A 236 1.99 6.18 6.49
N GLN A 237 1.14 5.84 7.46
CA GLN A 237 0.78 4.47 7.80
C GLN A 237 -0.34 3.92 6.90
N GLY A 238 -0.95 4.75 6.04
CA GLY A 238 -2.06 4.36 5.18
C GLY A 238 -3.44 4.53 5.81
N SER A 239 -3.53 5.08 7.02
CA SER A 239 -4.80 5.35 7.71
C SER A 239 -5.36 6.73 7.34
N LEU A 240 -6.67 6.90 7.50
CA LEU A 240 -7.32 8.21 7.34
C LEU A 240 -7.06 9.11 8.55
N THR A 241 -6.83 10.40 8.29
CA THR A 241 -6.86 11.45 9.31
C THR A 241 -8.28 11.61 9.86
N PRO A 242 -8.47 12.26 11.03
CA PRO A 242 -9.80 12.70 11.46
C PRO A 242 -10.47 13.54 10.38
N ARG A 243 -11.79 13.38 10.24
CA ARG A 243 -12.61 14.14 9.29
C ARG A 243 -12.54 15.63 9.60
N GLN A 244 -12.18 16.41 8.59
CA GLN A 244 -12.25 17.87 8.62
C GLN A 244 -13.51 18.32 7.87
N THR A 245 -14.12 19.41 8.32
CA THR A 245 -15.28 20.02 7.65
C THR A 245 -15.15 21.54 7.61
N ARG A 246 -15.73 22.16 6.59
CA ARG A 246 -15.83 23.62 6.44
C ARG A 246 -17.04 23.97 5.59
N MET A 247 -17.76 25.03 5.93
CA MET A 247 -18.76 25.59 5.03
C MET A 247 -18.08 26.41 3.93
N LEU A 248 -18.48 26.19 2.68
CA LEU A 248 -18.03 26.97 1.50
C LEU A 248 -18.92 28.18 1.27
#